data_AF-A0A960HVD8-F1
#
_entry.id   AF-A0A960HVD8-F1
#
_cell.length_a   1.000
_cell.length_b   1.000
_cell.length_c   1.000
_cell.angle_alpha   90.00
_cell.angle_beta   90.00
_cell.angle_gamma   90.00
#
_symmetry.space_group_name_H-M   'P 1'
#
loop_
_entity.id
_entity.type
_entity.pdbx_description
1 polymer ?
#
loop_
_entity_poly.entity_id
_entity_poly.type
_entity_poly.pdbx_seq_one_letter_code
_entity_poly.pdbx_strand_id
1 'polypeptide(L)'
;AEETAEAMGVSPDELRRLQDKMFRSVVLALEYDVNDGDEDLTLVEVLTDDSTVEPCEELENRELRAYLRDAVHLLPERHQVVVVGYFLEGRKSQELASFLGVTESRISQLRSEALEMLKEGITAQYEADHGEPLEAPQGRVARRKAAFADAIGDASHWHDRIGERAVATA
;
A
#
# COMPACT_ATOMS: atom_id res chain seq x y z
N ALA A 1 31.22 -8.10 25.57
CA ALA A 1 29.95 -7.48 25.98
C ALA A 1 29.45 -8.07 27.29
N GLU A 2 29.35 -9.41 27.41
CA GLU A 2 28.97 -10.07 28.67
C GLU A 2 29.96 -9.82 29.81
N GLU A 3 31.26 -10.00 29.59
CA GLU A 3 32.29 -9.71 30.60
C GLU A 3 32.28 -8.25 31.07
N THR A 4 31.96 -7.31 30.17
CA THR A 4 31.87 -5.87 30.45
C THR A 4 30.62 -5.53 31.23
N ALA A 5 29.49 -6.17 30.91
CA ALA A 5 28.23 -6.00 31.63
C ALA A 5 28.34 -6.55 33.06
N GLU A 6 28.98 -7.72 33.21
CA GLU A 6 29.25 -8.35 34.51
C GLU A 6 30.17 -7.49 35.38
N ALA A 7 31.27 -6.97 34.82
CA ALA A 7 32.18 -6.08 35.53
C ALA A 7 31.53 -4.75 35.96
N MET A 8 30.53 -4.28 35.21
CA MET A 8 29.77 -3.07 35.52
C MET A 8 28.51 -3.34 36.38
N GLY A 9 28.20 -4.61 36.68
CA GLY A 9 27.04 -5.00 37.45
C GLY A 9 25.69 -4.68 36.78
N VAL A 10 25.66 -4.57 35.45
CA VAL A 10 24.46 -4.27 34.65
C VAL A 10 24.09 -5.44 33.75
N SER A 11 22.85 -5.48 33.27
CA SER A 11 22.46 -6.50 32.29
C SER A 11 23.05 -6.20 30.90
N PRO A 12 23.29 -7.22 30.04
CA PRO A 12 23.75 -7.00 28.66
C PRO A 12 22.83 -6.10 27.84
N ASP A 13 21.51 -6.19 28.06
CA ASP A 13 20.54 -5.33 27.38
C ASP A 13 20.58 -3.88 27.87
N GLU A 14 20.84 -3.67 29.16
CA GLU A 14 21.03 -2.33 29.73
C GLU A 14 22.35 -1.71 29.26
N LEU A 15 23.41 -2.50 29.14
CA LEU A 15 24.67 -2.07 28.52
C LEU A 15 24.46 -1.64 27.06
N ARG A 16 23.73 -2.43 26.25
CA ARG A 16 23.38 -2.06 24.87
C ARG A 16 22.60 -0.74 24.81
N ARG A 17 21.56 -0.58 25.64
CA ARG A 17 20.78 0.67 25.69
C ARG A 17 21.62 1.89 26.09
N LEU A 18 22.58 1.70 27.00
CA LEU A 18 23.49 2.78 27.42
C LEU A 18 24.47 3.14 26.29
N GLN A 19 24.98 2.13 25.58
CA GLN A 19 25.82 2.32 24.40
C GLN A 19 25.04 3.05 23.29
N ASP A 20 23.81 2.63 22.98
CA ASP A 20 22.95 3.29 21.99
C ASP A 20 22.70 4.77 22.34
N LYS A 21 22.48 5.07 23.63
CA LYS A 21 22.34 6.46 24.10
C LYS A 21 23.62 7.27 23.92
N MET A 22 24.78 6.68 24.19
CA MET A 22 26.07 7.34 23.95
C MET A 22 26.27 7.60 22.46
N PHE A 23 26.03 6.62 21.58
CA PHE A 23 26.17 6.77 20.14
C PHE A 23 25.23 7.85 19.58
N ARG A 24 23.99 7.93 20.08
CA ARG A 24 23.05 9.03 19.73
C ARG A 24 23.45 10.40 20.26
N SER A 25 24.35 10.47 21.24
CA SER A 25 24.85 11.72 21.81
C SER A 25 26.08 12.25 21.07
N VAL A 26 26.69 11.43 20.20
CA VAL A 26 27.79 11.85 19.32
C VAL A 26 27.20 12.58 18.12
N VAL A 27 27.43 13.89 18.07
CA VAL A 27 27.09 14.72 16.90
C VAL A 27 28.31 14.77 15.99
N LEU A 28 28.20 14.14 14.82
CA LEU A 28 29.19 14.24 13.75
C LEU A 28 28.84 15.43 12.84
N ALA A 29 29.85 16.10 12.31
CA ALA A 29 29.64 17.04 11.24
C ALA A 29 29.20 16.28 9.98
N LEU A 30 28.33 16.88 9.17
CA LEU A 30 27.90 16.31 7.90
C LEU A 30 29.05 16.17 6.89
N GLU A 31 30.08 17.00 7.02
CA GLU A 31 31.33 16.94 6.25
C GLU A 31 32.33 15.91 6.80
N TYR A 32 31.94 15.10 7.79
CA TYR A 32 32.83 14.07 8.32
C TYR A 32 33.13 13.01 7.25
N ASP A 33 34.40 12.75 6.98
CA ASP A 33 34.83 11.73 6.03
C ASP A 33 34.49 10.33 6.54
N VAL A 34 33.64 9.64 5.79
CA VAL A 34 33.21 8.25 6.06
C VAL A 34 33.90 7.30 5.09
N ASN A 35 35.22 7.40 5.03
CA ASN A 35 36.01 6.63 4.08
C ASN A 35 36.21 5.16 4.54
N ASP A 36 35.70 4.21 3.77
CA ASP A 36 35.94 2.76 3.90
C ASP A 36 36.50 2.15 2.59
N GLY A 37 36.96 2.98 1.63
CA GLY A 37 37.37 2.58 0.29
C GLY A 37 38.31 3.57 -0.43
N ASP A 38 38.32 3.55 -1.77
CA ASP A 38 39.14 4.44 -2.62
C ASP A 38 38.41 5.76 -2.99
N GLU A 39 37.19 5.98 -2.52
CA GLU A 39 36.40 7.19 -2.77
C GLU A 39 36.29 8.06 -1.50
N ASP A 40 36.68 9.34 -1.63
CA ASP A 40 36.51 10.35 -0.58
C ASP A 40 35.03 10.72 -0.49
N LEU A 41 34.28 10.04 0.39
CA LEU A 41 32.87 10.31 0.67
C LEU A 41 32.69 10.98 2.03
N THR A 42 31.79 11.95 2.07
CA THR A 42 31.37 12.62 3.30
C THR A 42 30.08 12.02 3.85
N LEU A 43 29.84 12.19 5.16
CA LEU A 43 28.66 11.63 5.82
C LEU A 43 27.35 12.08 5.16
N VAL A 44 27.27 13.32 4.66
CA VAL A 44 26.09 13.85 3.95
C VAL A 44 25.79 13.13 2.63
N GLU A 45 26.80 12.59 1.95
CA GLU A 45 26.63 11.89 0.68
C GLU A 45 26.13 10.45 0.86
N VAL A 46 26.35 9.87 2.03
CA VAL A 46 25.93 8.49 2.37
C VAL A 46 24.58 8.46 3.07
N LEU A 47 24.18 9.55 3.74
CA LEU A 47 22.89 9.63 4.44
C LEU A 47 21.73 9.64 3.45
N THR A 48 20.89 8.61 3.52
CA THR A 48 19.60 8.56 2.81
C THR A 48 18.53 9.33 3.57
N ASP A 49 17.65 10.00 2.84
CA ASP A 49 16.44 10.59 3.42
C ASP A 49 15.31 9.56 3.37
N ASP A 50 15.15 8.81 4.46
CA ASP A 50 14.08 7.81 4.61
C ASP A 50 12.68 8.43 4.62
N SER A 51 12.55 9.77 4.64
CA SER A 51 11.26 10.47 4.52
C SER A 51 10.86 10.76 3.08
N THR A 52 11.77 10.58 2.11
CA THR A 52 11.46 10.74 0.68
C THR A 52 10.85 9.46 0.11
N VAL A 53 9.68 9.60 -0.52
CA VAL A 53 9.05 8.50 -1.26
C VAL A 53 9.76 8.37 -2.61
N GLU A 54 10.19 7.16 -2.97
CA GLU A 54 10.85 6.96 -4.25
C GLU A 54 9.89 7.26 -5.42
N PRO A 55 10.37 7.84 -6.54
CA PRO A 55 9.52 8.16 -7.68
C PRO A 55 8.76 6.96 -8.26
N CYS A 56 9.35 5.76 -8.20
CA CYS A 56 8.69 4.50 -8.58
C CYS A 56 7.53 4.17 -7.64
N GLU A 57 7.74 4.22 -6.32
CA GLU A 57 6.68 4.00 -5.34
C GLU A 57 5.55 5.02 -5.50
N GLU A 58 5.88 6.27 -5.79
CA GLU A 58 4.86 7.29 -6.04
C GLU A 58 4.04 6.97 -7.30
N LEU A 59 4.70 6.50 -8.37
CA LEU A 59 4.07 6.09 -9.61
C LEU A 59 3.15 4.88 -9.40
N GLU A 60 3.62 3.85 -8.72
CA GLU A 60 2.85 2.64 -8.37
C GLU A 60 1.61 3.00 -7.54
N ASN A 61 1.76 3.90 -6.56
CA ASN A 61 0.64 4.39 -5.77
C ASN A 61 -0.41 5.13 -6.60
N ARG A 62 0.02 5.95 -7.58
CA ARG A 62 -0.90 6.64 -8.50
C ARG A 62 -1.67 5.63 -9.34
N GLU A 63 -0.97 4.64 -9.90
CA GLU A 63 -1.62 3.60 -10.69
C GLU A 63 -2.60 2.77 -9.86
N LEU A 64 -2.20 2.34 -8.65
CA LEU A 64 -3.06 1.61 -7.74
C LEU A 64 -4.35 2.37 -7.42
N ARG A 65 -4.25 3.67 -7.15
CA ARG A 65 -5.41 4.53 -6.89
C ARG A 65 -6.33 4.65 -8.10
N ALA A 66 -5.76 4.73 -9.30
CA ALA A 66 -6.52 4.76 -10.54
C ALA A 66 -7.27 3.43 -10.77
N TYR A 67 -6.60 2.29 -10.59
CA TYR A 67 -7.27 0.98 -10.66
C TYR A 67 -8.38 0.84 -9.64
N LEU A 68 -8.15 1.28 -8.39
CA LEU A 68 -9.18 1.24 -7.35
C LEU A 68 -10.39 2.09 -7.73
N ARG A 69 -10.17 3.29 -8.25
CA ARG A 69 -11.25 4.16 -8.74
C ARG A 69 -12.06 3.44 -9.82
N ASP A 70 -11.40 2.90 -10.82
CA ASP A 70 -12.08 2.27 -11.96
C ASP A 70 -12.83 1.00 -11.52
N ALA A 71 -12.20 0.18 -10.67
CA ALA A 71 -12.81 -1.01 -10.08
C ALA A 71 -14.07 -0.68 -9.28
N VAL A 72 -14.08 0.41 -8.50
CA VAL A 72 -15.26 0.86 -7.76
C VAL A 72 -16.39 1.30 -8.71
N HIS A 73 -16.07 1.91 -9.85
CA HIS A 73 -17.07 2.29 -10.86
C HIS A 73 -17.65 1.08 -11.60
N LEU A 74 -16.86 0.03 -11.78
CA LEU A 74 -17.28 -1.20 -12.45
C LEU A 74 -18.05 -2.18 -11.54
N LEU A 75 -18.10 -1.93 -10.24
CA LEU A 75 -18.90 -2.73 -9.31
C LEU A 75 -20.38 -2.71 -9.70
N PRO A 76 -21.13 -3.79 -9.42
CA PRO A 76 -22.59 -3.73 -9.52
C PRO A 76 -23.14 -2.59 -8.67
N GLU A 77 -24.15 -1.86 -9.18
CA GLU A 77 -24.69 -0.63 -8.56
C GLU A 77 -24.94 -0.76 -7.05
N ARG A 78 -25.53 -1.88 -6.61
CA ARG A 78 -25.82 -2.12 -5.19
C ARG A 78 -24.56 -2.26 -4.35
N HIS A 79 -23.52 -2.91 -4.87
CA HIS A 79 -22.22 -3.07 -4.22
C HIS A 79 -21.49 -1.73 -4.18
N GLN A 80 -21.50 -0.98 -5.28
CA GLN A 80 -20.90 0.36 -5.36
C GLN A 80 -21.50 1.31 -4.31
N VAL A 81 -22.83 1.41 -4.23
CA VAL A 81 -23.52 2.25 -3.24
C VAL A 81 -23.14 1.88 -1.81
N VAL A 82 -23.01 0.58 -1.51
CA VAL A 82 -22.60 0.12 -0.17
C VAL A 82 -21.15 0.49 0.13
N VAL A 83 -20.23 0.31 -0.82
CA VAL A 83 -18.80 0.62 -0.64
C VAL A 83 -18.59 2.13 -0.49
N VAL A 84 -19.13 2.92 -1.41
CA VAL A 84 -19.03 4.39 -1.39
C VAL A 84 -19.66 4.94 -0.11
N GLY A 85 -20.90 4.51 0.19
CA GLY A 85 -21.62 4.97 1.36
C GLY A 85 -20.91 4.64 2.68
N TYR A 86 -20.32 3.45 2.79
CA TYR A 86 -19.66 3.01 4.02
C TYR A 86 -18.25 3.60 4.20
N PHE A 87 -17.41 3.54 3.16
CA PHE A 87 -15.99 3.89 3.26
C PHE A 87 -15.68 5.34 2.90
N LEU A 88 -16.45 5.96 2.00
CA LEU A 88 -16.19 7.34 1.56
C LEU A 88 -17.11 8.34 2.26
N GLU A 89 -18.38 7.99 2.46
CA GLU A 89 -19.38 8.88 3.05
C GLU A 89 -19.59 8.65 4.57
N GLY A 90 -18.98 7.61 5.14
CA GLY A 90 -19.07 7.31 6.57
C GLY A 90 -20.46 6.91 7.08
N ARG A 91 -21.35 6.46 6.19
CA ARG A 91 -22.73 6.06 6.52
C ARG A 91 -22.75 4.74 7.28
N LYS A 92 -23.67 4.63 8.23
CA LYS A 92 -23.82 3.40 9.03
C LYS A 92 -24.53 2.31 8.23
N SER A 93 -24.24 1.04 8.54
CA SER A 93 -24.91 -0.12 7.90
C SER A 93 -26.44 -0.05 8.01
N GLN A 94 -26.97 0.48 9.11
CA GLN A 94 -28.42 0.62 9.35
C GLN A 94 -29.07 1.64 8.40
N GLU A 95 -28.37 2.74 8.13
CA GLU A 95 -28.81 3.80 7.22
C GLU A 95 -28.79 3.31 5.78
N LEU A 96 -27.74 2.57 5.40
CA LEU A 96 -27.62 1.93 4.09
C LEU A 96 -28.67 0.84 3.88
N ALA A 97 -28.95 0.03 4.91
CA ALA A 97 -29.99 -0.99 4.91
C ALA A 97 -31.37 -0.36 4.66
N SER A 98 -31.68 0.72 5.39
CA SER A 98 -32.92 1.48 5.24
C SER A 98 -33.04 2.12 3.86
N PHE A 99 -31.96 2.72 3.35
CA PHE A 99 -31.93 3.34 2.02
C PHE A 99 -32.14 2.34 0.88
N LEU A 100 -31.53 1.16 0.97
CA LEU A 100 -31.60 0.11 -0.06
C LEU A 100 -32.79 -0.86 0.10
N GLY A 101 -33.60 -0.67 1.15
CA GLY A 101 -34.76 -1.52 1.46
C GLY A 101 -34.37 -2.97 1.78
N VAL A 102 -33.23 -3.19 2.45
CA VAL A 102 -32.71 -4.53 2.80
C VAL A 102 -32.32 -4.60 4.28
N THR A 103 -31.95 -5.80 4.75
CA THR A 103 -31.46 -6.00 6.12
C THR A 103 -30.00 -5.58 6.27
N GLU A 104 -29.56 -5.29 7.49
CA GLU A 104 -28.15 -5.02 7.80
C GLU A 104 -27.22 -6.18 7.41
N SER A 105 -27.68 -7.43 7.62
CA SER A 105 -26.95 -8.63 7.21
C SER A 105 -26.67 -8.62 5.70
N ARG A 106 -27.65 -8.18 4.89
CA ARG A 106 -27.46 -8.06 3.44
C ARG A 106 -26.45 -6.98 3.07
N ILE A 107 -26.39 -5.86 3.81
CA ILE A 107 -25.36 -4.84 3.62
C ILE A 107 -23.98 -5.41 3.90
N SER A 108 -23.82 -6.18 4.99
CA SER A 108 -22.54 -6.82 5.30
C SER A 108 -22.10 -7.79 4.20
N GLN A 109 -23.03 -8.57 3.63
CA GLN A 109 -22.75 -9.47 2.51
C GLN A 109 -22.30 -8.70 1.26
N LEU A 110 -23.07 -7.70 0.85
CA LEU A 110 -22.73 -6.86 -0.32
C LEU A 110 -21.35 -6.21 -0.14
N ARG A 111 -21.03 -5.72 1.06
CA ARG A 111 -19.71 -5.15 1.36
C ARG A 111 -18.61 -6.19 1.23
N SER A 112 -18.76 -7.37 1.83
CA SER A 112 -17.75 -8.42 1.76
C SER A 112 -17.53 -8.90 0.32
N GLU A 113 -18.60 -9.14 -0.44
CA GLU A 113 -18.53 -9.51 -1.86
C GLU A 113 -17.85 -8.42 -2.70
N ALA A 114 -18.14 -7.14 -2.42
CA ALA A 114 -17.51 -6.03 -3.12
C ALA A 114 -15.99 -5.97 -2.87
N LEU A 115 -15.57 -6.12 -1.60
CA LEU A 115 -14.15 -6.13 -1.23
C LEU A 115 -13.40 -7.30 -1.86
N GLU A 116 -14.02 -8.49 -1.94
CA GLU A 116 -13.44 -9.64 -2.63
C GLU A 116 -13.24 -9.33 -4.12
N MET A 117 -14.27 -8.81 -4.81
CA MET A 117 -14.17 -8.44 -6.22
C MET A 117 -13.10 -7.37 -6.47
N LEU A 118 -13.06 -6.32 -5.64
CA LEU A 118 -12.06 -5.26 -5.76
C LEU A 118 -10.64 -5.80 -5.58
N LYS A 119 -10.42 -6.63 -4.54
CA LYS A 119 -9.10 -7.23 -4.28
C LYS A 119 -8.65 -8.08 -5.47
N GLU A 120 -9.50 -9.00 -5.92
CA GLU A 120 -9.15 -9.91 -7.03
C GLU A 120 -8.93 -9.16 -8.33
N GLY A 121 -9.80 -8.20 -8.66
CA GLY A 121 -9.70 -7.42 -9.89
C GLY A 121 -8.44 -6.57 -9.97
N ILE A 122 -8.02 -5.98 -8.83
CA ILE A 122 -6.80 -5.17 -8.75
C ILE A 122 -5.55 -6.07 -8.74
N THR A 123 -5.54 -7.14 -7.94
CA THR A 123 -4.39 -8.08 -7.88
C THR A 123 -4.08 -8.69 -9.25
N ALA A 124 -5.11 -9.02 -10.04
CA ALA A 124 -4.94 -9.53 -11.39
C ALA A 124 -4.17 -8.58 -12.33
N GLN A 125 -4.17 -7.26 -12.08
CA GLN A 125 -3.41 -6.29 -12.88
C GLN A 125 -1.89 -6.40 -12.66
N TYR A 126 -1.48 -6.89 -11.49
CA TYR A 126 -0.07 -7.05 -11.11
C TYR A 126 0.46 -8.46 -11.38
N GLU A 127 -0.41 -9.47 -11.30
CA GLU A 127 -0.02 -10.87 -11.54
C GLU A 127 0.13 -11.20 -13.03
N ALA A 128 -0.46 -10.41 -13.93
CA ALA A 128 -0.39 -10.62 -15.38
C ALA A 128 1.04 -10.62 -15.95
N ASP A 129 2.03 -10.10 -15.21
CA ASP A 129 3.44 -10.03 -15.62
C ASP A 129 4.26 -11.29 -15.25
N HIS A 130 3.72 -12.21 -14.45
CA HIS A 130 4.48 -13.36 -13.93
C HIS A 130 4.64 -14.56 -14.89
N GLY A 131 4.31 -14.40 -16.17
CA GLY A 131 4.74 -15.33 -17.24
C GLY A 131 4.16 -16.76 -17.22
N GLU A 132 3.40 -17.14 -16.20
CA GLU A 132 2.67 -18.41 -16.20
C GLU A 132 1.29 -18.22 -16.84
N PRO A 133 0.99 -18.92 -17.96
CA PRO A 133 -0.33 -18.89 -18.54
C PRO A 133 -1.33 -19.53 -17.56
N LEU A 134 -2.09 -18.68 -16.87
CA LEU A 134 -3.21 -19.09 -16.03
C LEU A 134 -4.16 -19.95 -16.88
N GLU A 135 -4.45 -21.17 -16.40
CA GLU A 135 -5.44 -22.04 -17.02
C GLU A 135 -6.74 -21.27 -17.28
N ALA A 136 -7.31 -21.43 -18.47
CA ALA A 136 -8.50 -20.67 -18.87
C ALA A 136 -9.61 -20.79 -17.79
N PRO A 137 -10.24 -19.67 -17.40
CA PRO A 137 -11.16 -19.65 -16.27
C PRO A 137 -12.30 -20.66 -16.46
N GLN A 138 -12.35 -21.66 -15.58
CA GLN A 138 -13.35 -22.72 -15.62
C GLN A 138 -14.60 -22.31 -14.81
N GLY A 139 -15.77 -22.46 -15.45
CA GLY A 139 -17.05 -22.15 -14.82
C GLY A 139 -17.46 -20.68 -14.89
N ARG A 140 -18.73 -20.41 -14.54
CA ARG A 140 -19.35 -19.09 -14.71
C ARG A 140 -18.75 -18.03 -13.79
N VAL A 141 -18.37 -18.41 -12.57
CA VAL A 141 -17.81 -17.49 -11.56
C VAL A 141 -16.42 -17.02 -11.97
N ALA A 142 -15.53 -17.94 -12.34
CA ALA A 142 -14.18 -17.62 -12.78
C ALA A 142 -14.19 -16.69 -14.00
N ARG A 143 -15.07 -16.95 -14.99
CA ARG A 143 -15.23 -16.08 -16.16
C ARG A 143 -15.71 -14.68 -15.79
N ARG A 144 -16.60 -14.55 -14.80
CA ARG A 144 -17.07 -13.25 -14.33
C ARG A 144 -15.96 -12.47 -13.62
N LYS A 145 -15.14 -13.17 -12.82
CA LYS A 145 -13.98 -12.60 -12.14
C LYS A 145 -12.93 -12.12 -13.15
N ALA A 146 -12.60 -12.94 -14.15
CA ALA A 146 -11.70 -12.58 -15.24
C ALA A 146 -12.22 -11.37 -16.03
N ALA A 147 -13.49 -11.39 -16.45
CA ALA A 147 -14.08 -10.26 -17.20
C ALA A 147 -14.10 -8.95 -16.39
N PHE A 148 -14.24 -9.02 -15.06
CA PHE A 148 -14.14 -7.85 -14.19
C PHE A 148 -12.70 -7.33 -14.11
N ALA A 149 -11.71 -8.21 -14.00
CA ALA A 149 -10.30 -7.84 -14.04
C ALA A 149 -9.92 -7.22 -15.40
N ASP A 150 -10.32 -7.83 -16.52
CA ASP A 150 -10.06 -7.29 -17.86
C ASP A 150 -10.68 -5.90 -18.01
N ALA A 151 -11.93 -5.72 -17.54
CA ALA A 151 -12.61 -4.43 -17.58
C ALA A 151 -11.88 -3.35 -16.77
N ILE A 152 -11.24 -3.69 -15.65
CA ILE A 152 -10.42 -2.74 -14.87
C ILE A 152 -9.17 -2.33 -15.65
N GLY A 153 -8.49 -3.30 -16.28
CA GLY A 153 -7.31 -3.03 -17.10
C GLY A 153 -7.61 -2.10 -18.28
N ASP A 154 -8.76 -2.31 -18.91
CA ASP A 154 -9.23 -1.58 -20.10
C ASP A 154 -9.93 -0.24 -19.79
N ALA A 155 -10.35 0.00 -18.55
CA ALA A 155 -11.15 1.18 -18.19
C ALA A 155 -10.43 2.52 -18.38
N SER A 156 -9.12 2.54 -18.12
CA SER A 156 -8.28 3.73 -18.25
C SER A 156 -6.94 3.38 -18.91
N HIS A 157 -6.49 4.20 -19.84
CA HIS A 157 -5.16 4.05 -20.42
C HIS A 157 -4.08 4.39 -19.38
N TRP A 158 -2.94 3.70 -19.40
CA TRP A 158 -1.89 3.87 -18.38
C TRP A 158 -1.41 5.32 -18.26
N HIS A 159 -1.30 6.07 -19.37
CA HIS A 159 -0.97 7.50 -19.36
C HIS A 159 -1.96 8.34 -18.54
N ASP A 160 -3.25 8.04 -18.56
CA ASP A 160 -4.25 8.76 -17.78
C ASP A 160 -4.15 8.39 -16.29
N ARG A 161 -3.79 7.14 -15.99
CA ARG A 161 -3.58 6.65 -14.62
C ARG A 161 -2.38 7.31 -13.94
N ILE A 162 -1.30 7.56 -14.69
CA ILE A 162 -0.06 8.13 -14.15
C ILE A 162 0.05 9.65 -14.33
N GLY A 163 -0.70 10.22 -15.28
CA GLY A 163 -0.57 11.61 -15.71
C GLY A 163 -1.28 12.62 -14.81
N GLU A 164 -2.26 12.18 -14.01
CA GLU A 164 -2.89 13.03 -12.99
C GLU A 164 -1.87 13.31 -11.87
N ARG A 165 -1.14 14.41 -12.00
CA ARG A 165 -0.37 14.99 -10.90
C ARG A 165 -1.32 15.22 -9.73
N ALA A 166 -1.14 14.49 -8.64
CA ALA A 166 -1.66 14.91 -7.36
C ALA A 166 -1.18 16.35 -7.14
N VAL A 167 -2.12 17.29 -7.00
CA VAL A 167 -1.81 18.67 -6.62
C VAL A 167 -1.05 18.58 -5.31
N ALA A 168 0.27 18.80 -5.36
CA ALA A 168 1.10 18.94 -4.17
C ALA A 168 0.47 20.06 -3.35
N THR A 169 -0.15 19.69 -2.23
CA THR A 169 -0.67 20.66 -1.29
C THR A 169 0.56 21.20 -0.58
N ALA A 170 0.84 22.48 -0.82
CA ALA A 170 1.96 23.23 -0.27
C ALA A 170 1.88 23.40 1.25
#